data_AF-A0AAD0SBW4-F1
#
_entry.id   AF-A0AAD0SBW4-F1
#
_cell.length_a   1.000
_cell.length_b   1.000
_cell.length_c   1.000
_cell.angle_alpha   90.00
_cell.angle_beta   90.00
_cell.angle_gamma   90.00
#
_symmetry.space_group_name_H-M   'P 1'
#
loop_
_entity.id
_entity.type
_entity.pdbx_description
1 polymer ?
#
loop_
_entity_poly.entity_id
_entity_poly.type
_entity_poly.pdbx_seq_one_letter_code
_entity_poly.pdbx_strand_id
1 'polypeptide(L)'
;MVFAVLVLYFLAMVVGAAVLLLPSVRERCAAVARAQWRRLTAGATVVGARSAGTLRESVDSATSNASAFKQFVVRRRALLLGALGVLSVPPMLALALRERQSFEFDDDTVREPDPHISALLNGERLIPPPPLPPEVFTTREVELIRPAIRDASRDWNLLDADFRQRLLLVYKIMRDEHGYEMALLEGYRSPERQEKLAAMGSNVTQATAFQSYHQYGLAADSAFFRDGKLVISEKDPWAMRGYELYGQAAESVGLVWGGRWKMMDLGHVELRRRGALGKRPG
;
A
#
# COMPACT_ATOMS: atom_id res chain seq x y z
N MET A 1 -4.45 -16.78 12.88
CA MET A 1 -5.62 -16.54 13.77
C MET A 1 -6.55 -15.46 13.23
N VAL A 2 -6.06 -14.28 12.83
CA VAL A 2 -6.90 -13.17 12.29
C VAL A 2 -7.72 -13.57 11.06
N PHE A 3 -7.15 -14.34 10.13
CA PHE A 3 -7.84 -14.83 8.94
C PHE A 3 -9.07 -15.71 9.28
N ALA A 4 -8.95 -16.62 10.24
CA ALA A 4 -10.05 -17.49 10.65
C ALA A 4 -11.19 -16.68 11.29
N VAL A 5 -10.87 -15.66 12.08
CA VAL A 5 -11.86 -14.77 12.69
C VAL A 5 -12.60 -13.96 11.63
N LEU A 6 -11.91 -13.45 10.61
CA LEU A 6 -12.52 -12.71 9.51
C LEU A 6 -13.43 -13.58 8.64
N VAL A 7 -13.02 -14.83 8.36
CA VAL A 7 -13.85 -15.78 7.61
C VAL A 7 -15.11 -16.16 8.39
N LEU A 8 -14.99 -16.42 9.69
CA LEU A 8 -16.15 -16.74 10.54
C LEU A 8 -17.11 -15.55 10.65
N TYR A 9 -16.58 -14.33 10.76
CA TYR A 9 -17.38 -13.11 10.77
C TYR A 9 -18.12 -12.90 9.43
N PHE A 10 -17.46 -13.11 8.30
CA PHE A 10 -18.07 -13.04 6.98
C PHE A 10 -19.21 -14.06 6.83
N LEU A 11 -18.99 -15.30 7.22
CA LEU A 11 -20.02 -16.35 7.18
C LEU A 11 -21.22 -16.02 8.08
N ALA A 12 -20.98 -15.49 9.28
CA ALA A 12 -22.04 -15.06 10.19
C ALA A 12 -22.88 -13.92 9.60
N MET A 13 -22.23 -12.95 8.93
CA MET A 13 -22.92 -11.85 8.26
C MET A 13 -23.73 -12.31 7.04
N VAL A 14 -23.21 -13.23 6.24
CA VAL A 14 -23.93 -13.82 5.10
C VAL A 14 -25.17 -14.58 5.57
N VAL A 15 -25.07 -15.37 6.64
CA VAL A 15 -26.21 -16.07 7.23
C VAL A 15 -27.23 -15.08 7.81
N GLY A 16 -26.78 -14.04 8.51
CA GLY A 16 -27.64 -12.98 9.02
C GLY A 16 -28.40 -12.23 7.90
N ALA A 17 -27.69 -11.88 6.82
CA ALA A 17 -28.28 -11.23 5.64
C ALA A 17 -29.26 -12.16 4.91
N ALA A 18 -28.93 -13.45 4.77
CA ALA A 18 -29.83 -14.44 4.16
C ALA A 18 -31.13 -14.59 4.97
N VAL A 19 -31.06 -14.59 6.30
CA VAL A 19 -32.24 -14.63 7.17
C VAL A 19 -33.04 -13.33 7.11
N LEU A 20 -32.43 -12.17 6.87
CA LEU A 20 -33.16 -10.89 6.80
C LEU A 20 -33.80 -10.66 5.43
N LEU A 21 -33.09 -10.99 4.35
CA LEU A 21 -33.45 -10.62 2.98
C LEU A 21 -34.23 -11.71 2.23
N LEU A 22 -34.11 -12.98 2.61
CA LEU A 22 -34.78 -14.09 1.92
C LEU A 22 -36.00 -14.57 2.74
N PRO A 23 -37.24 -14.31 2.28
CA PRO A 23 -38.46 -14.72 2.97
C PRO A 23 -38.54 -16.24 3.20
N SER A 24 -38.06 -17.02 2.24
CA SER A 24 -38.04 -18.50 2.29
C SER A 24 -37.13 -19.06 3.40
N VAL A 25 -36.06 -18.35 3.75
CA VAL A 25 -35.15 -18.74 4.85
C VAL A 25 -35.79 -18.41 6.20
N ARG A 26 -36.47 -17.27 6.31
CA ARG A 26 -37.23 -16.88 7.52
C ARG A 26 -38.31 -17.90 7.87
N GLU A 27 -39.06 -18.36 6.88
CA GLU A 27 -40.12 -19.34 7.07
C GLU A 27 -39.58 -20.68 7.59
N ARG A 28 -38.44 -21.13 7.06
CA ARG A 28 -37.75 -22.35 7.51
C ARG A 28 -37.20 -22.22 8.93
N CYS A 29 -36.54 -21.10 9.25
CA CYS A 29 -36.07 -20.85 10.63
C CYS A 29 -37.24 -20.74 11.62
N ALA A 30 -38.34 -20.08 11.25
CA ALA A 30 -39.53 -20.00 12.08
C ALA A 30 -40.24 -21.35 12.22
N ALA A 31 -40.19 -22.22 11.21
CA ALA A 31 -40.73 -23.58 11.29
C ALA A 31 -39.92 -24.45 12.25
N VAL A 32 -38.58 -24.38 12.18
CA VAL A 32 -37.67 -25.08 13.10
C VAL A 32 -37.85 -24.59 14.53
N ALA A 33 -37.89 -23.26 14.75
CA ALA A 33 -38.13 -22.68 16.07
C ALA A 33 -39.50 -23.08 16.65
N ARG A 34 -40.56 -23.11 15.82
CA ARG A 34 -41.90 -23.59 16.24
C ARG A 34 -41.92 -25.09 16.52
N ALA A 35 -41.13 -25.90 15.83
CA ALA A 35 -41.01 -27.34 16.08
C ALA A 35 -40.25 -27.62 17.37
N GLN A 36 -39.19 -26.85 17.66
CA GLN A 36 -38.45 -26.90 18.92
C GLN A 36 -39.29 -26.41 20.09
N TRP A 37 -40.04 -25.32 19.92
CA TRP A 37 -40.97 -24.79 20.92
C TRP A 37 -42.07 -25.80 21.21
N ARG A 38 -42.66 -26.44 20.19
CA ARG A 38 -43.66 -27.51 20.38
C ARG A 38 -43.11 -28.72 21.13
N ARG A 39 -41.84 -29.10 20.90
CA ARG A 39 -41.17 -30.18 21.65
C ARG A 39 -40.91 -29.80 23.12
N LEU A 40 -40.62 -28.52 23.38
CA LEU A 40 -40.43 -28.01 24.74
C LEU A 40 -41.76 -27.81 25.49
N THR A 41 -42.83 -27.43 24.79
CA THR A 41 -44.17 -27.25 25.39
C THR A 41 -44.99 -28.54 25.47
N ALA A 42 -44.61 -29.61 24.76
CA ALA A 42 -45.23 -30.94 24.89
C ALA A 42 -44.98 -31.60 26.25
N GLY A 43 -44.05 -31.07 27.06
CA GLY A 43 -43.85 -31.45 28.45
C GLY A 43 -44.68 -30.67 29.48
N ALA A 44 -45.56 -29.76 29.06
CA ALA A 44 -46.29 -28.87 29.96
C ALA A 44 -47.76 -28.67 29.54
N THR A 45 -48.54 -29.76 29.52
CA THR A 45 -50.00 -29.68 29.37
C THR A 45 -50.73 -30.53 30.40
N VAL A 46 -50.90 -30.00 31.61
CA VAL A 46 -52.14 -30.16 32.40
C VAL A 46 -52.45 -28.79 33.01
N VAL A 47 -53.74 -28.43 32.99
CA VAL A 47 -54.39 -27.21 33.52
C VAL A 47 -54.46 -26.00 32.58
N GLY A 48 -55.69 -25.66 32.18
CA GLY A 48 -56.05 -24.29 31.78
C GLY A 48 -56.95 -24.19 30.55
N ALA A 49 -58.25 -24.46 30.73
CA ALA A 49 -59.25 -24.41 29.68
C ALA A 49 -59.65 -22.98 29.24
N ARG A 50 -60.13 -22.90 27.98
CA ARG A 50 -61.09 -21.92 27.40
C ARG A 50 -60.65 -20.46 27.24
N SER A 51 -60.48 -20.06 25.98
CA SER A 51 -61.26 -18.95 25.40
C SER A 51 -61.31 -19.09 23.87
N ALA A 52 -62.49 -19.38 23.34
CA ALA A 52 -62.81 -19.19 21.93
C ALA A 52 -63.18 -17.71 21.73
N GLY A 53 -62.62 -17.08 20.69
CA GLY A 53 -62.88 -15.68 20.40
C GLY A 53 -62.37 -15.27 19.02
N THR A 54 -63.24 -15.48 18.03
CA THR A 54 -63.45 -14.63 16.84
C THR A 54 -62.27 -14.41 15.88
N LEU A 55 -62.38 -15.11 14.75
CA LEU A 55 -62.06 -14.58 13.42
C LEU A 55 -62.86 -13.29 13.17
N ARG A 56 -62.19 -12.14 13.07
CA ARG A 56 -62.67 -11.02 12.25
C ARG A 56 -61.58 -9.97 12.01
N GLU A 57 -61.57 -9.52 10.75
CA GLU A 57 -61.07 -8.23 10.27
C GLU A 57 -59.55 -8.04 10.05
N SER A 58 -59.11 -8.55 8.90
CA SER A 58 -58.17 -7.83 8.03
C SER A 58 -58.88 -6.63 7.39
N VAL A 59 -58.78 -5.44 7.96
CA VAL A 59 -58.68 -4.13 7.27
C VAL A 59 -58.11 -3.15 8.30
N ASP A 60 -56.80 -2.91 8.27
CA ASP A 60 -56.13 -1.68 8.76
C ASP A 60 -54.60 -1.83 8.58
N SER A 61 -54.18 -1.91 7.33
CA SER A 61 -52.78 -1.99 6.93
C SER A 61 -52.39 -0.77 6.12
N ALA A 62 -52.20 0.36 6.80
CA ALA A 62 -51.43 1.49 6.27
C ALA A 62 -50.83 2.38 7.39
N THR A 63 -51.45 2.46 8.57
CA THR A 63 -50.97 3.27 9.70
C THR A 63 -50.25 2.47 10.80
N SER A 64 -50.36 1.13 10.80
CA SER A 64 -49.76 0.23 11.79
C SER A 64 -48.29 -0.11 11.54
N ASN A 65 -47.79 0.04 10.31
CA ASN A 65 -46.38 -0.24 9.99
C ASN A 65 -45.42 0.79 10.57
N ALA A 66 -45.81 2.07 10.62
CA ALA A 66 -44.97 3.15 11.15
C ALA A 66 -44.84 3.07 12.69
N SER A 67 -45.94 2.77 13.39
CA SER A 67 -45.95 2.63 14.85
C SER A 67 -45.28 1.33 15.31
N ALA A 68 -45.47 0.22 14.59
CA ALA A 68 -44.79 -1.04 14.84
C ALA A 68 -43.27 -0.95 14.57
N PHE A 69 -42.86 -0.25 13.51
CA PHE A 69 -41.45 0.01 13.23
C PHE A 69 -40.82 0.92 14.29
N LYS A 70 -41.51 2.00 14.70
CA LYS A 70 -41.04 2.89 15.78
C LYS A 70 -40.90 2.15 17.11
N GLN A 71 -41.87 1.31 17.47
CA GLN A 71 -41.76 0.46 18.68
C GLN A 71 -40.66 -0.60 18.55
N PHE A 72 -40.45 -1.20 17.38
CA PHE A 72 -39.38 -2.16 17.15
C PHE A 72 -37.99 -1.51 17.33
N VAL A 73 -37.78 -0.32 16.75
CA VAL A 73 -36.53 0.44 16.86
C VAL A 73 -36.28 0.87 18.32
N VAL A 74 -37.29 1.42 19.00
CA VAL A 74 -37.14 1.84 20.41
C VAL A 74 -36.85 0.66 21.34
N ARG A 75 -37.54 -0.46 21.15
CA ARG A 75 -37.41 -1.65 22.02
C ARG A 75 -36.11 -2.42 21.78
N ARG A 76 -35.55 -2.33 20.58
CA ARG A 76 -34.27 -2.97 20.21
C ARG A 76 -33.12 -1.99 20.03
N ARG A 77 -33.26 -0.74 20.46
CA ARG A 77 -32.27 0.33 20.27
C ARG A 77 -30.86 -0.05 20.73
N ALA A 78 -30.74 -0.76 21.86
CA ALA A 78 -29.45 -1.21 22.37
C ALA A 78 -28.78 -2.26 21.47
N LEU A 79 -29.58 -3.17 20.89
CA LEU A 79 -29.09 -4.18 19.94
C LEU A 79 -28.73 -3.56 18.58
N LEU A 80 -29.53 -2.59 18.11
CA LEU A 80 -29.27 -1.88 16.86
C LEU A 80 -28.04 -0.98 16.97
N LEU A 81 -27.84 -0.28 18.09
CA LEU A 81 -26.64 0.50 18.37
C LEU A 81 -25.40 -0.40 18.50
N GLY A 82 -25.54 -1.57 19.13
CA GLY A 82 -24.48 -2.57 19.18
C GLY A 82 -24.10 -3.11 17.80
N ALA A 83 -25.09 -3.45 16.97
CA ALA A 83 -24.85 -3.91 15.60
C ALA A 83 -24.21 -2.83 14.73
N LEU A 84 -24.65 -1.58 14.84
CA LEU A 84 -24.07 -0.44 14.14
C LEU A 84 -22.61 -0.20 14.58
N GLY A 85 -22.32 -0.33 15.87
CA GLY A 85 -20.97 -0.27 16.41
C GLY A 85 -20.07 -1.38 15.85
N VAL A 86 -20.53 -2.63 15.85
CA VAL A 86 -19.77 -3.75 15.29
C VAL A 86 -19.54 -3.58 13.78
N LEU A 87 -20.52 -3.03 13.04
CA LEU A 87 -20.40 -2.79 11.61
C LEU A 87 -19.45 -1.61 11.29
N SER A 88 -19.37 -0.61 12.16
CA SER A 88 -18.56 0.59 11.96
C SER A 88 -17.12 0.46 12.47
N VAL A 89 -16.86 -0.47 13.39
CA VAL A 89 -15.51 -0.69 13.96
C VAL A 89 -14.48 -1.09 12.89
N PRO A 90 -14.72 -2.05 11.98
CA PRO A 90 -13.73 -2.41 10.96
C PRO A 90 -13.32 -1.26 10.02
N PRO A 91 -14.24 -0.46 9.43
CA PRO A 91 -13.84 0.68 8.62
C PRO A 91 -13.20 1.81 9.43
N MET A 92 -13.65 2.07 10.67
CA MET A 92 -13.00 3.04 11.56
C MET A 92 -11.58 2.62 11.94
N LEU A 93 -11.36 1.33 12.22
CA LEU A 93 -10.05 0.77 12.51
C LEU A 93 -9.14 0.80 11.27
N ALA A 94 -9.67 0.50 10.08
CA ALA A 94 -8.93 0.63 8.83
C ALA A 94 -8.48 2.07 8.56
N LEU A 95 -9.34 3.06 8.81
CA LEU A 95 -8.99 4.47 8.70
C LEU A 95 -7.98 4.92 9.76
N ALA A 96 -8.15 4.49 11.02
CA ALA A 96 -7.22 4.83 12.11
C ALA A 96 -5.83 4.20 11.94
N LEU A 97 -5.75 3.01 11.32
CA LEU A 97 -4.49 2.34 11.01
C LEU A 97 -3.86 2.81 9.70
N ARG A 98 -4.60 3.51 8.83
CA ARG A 98 -4.10 4.01 7.54
C ARG A 98 -2.90 4.94 7.68
N GLU A 99 -2.88 5.80 8.70
CA GLU A 99 -1.74 6.69 8.96
C GLU A 99 -0.56 5.96 9.60
N ARG A 100 -0.80 4.86 10.33
CA ARG A 100 0.27 4.05 10.96
C ARG A 100 0.89 3.01 10.03
N GLN A 101 0.34 2.82 8.83
CA GLN A 101 0.95 2.01 7.78
C GLN A 101 1.85 2.83 6.85
N SER A 102 2.40 3.95 7.31
CA SER A 102 3.60 4.50 6.70
C SER A 102 4.67 3.42 6.75
N PHE A 103 5.01 2.89 5.57
CA PHE A 103 6.01 1.88 5.29
C PHE A 103 6.99 1.68 6.44
N GLU A 104 6.91 0.51 7.06
CA GLU A 104 7.96 -0.03 7.92
C GLU A 104 9.17 -0.28 7.01
N PHE A 105 9.90 0.78 6.70
CA PHE A 105 11.25 0.66 6.21
C PHE A 105 12.03 0.04 7.36
N ASP A 106 12.45 -1.20 7.15
CA ASP A 106 13.33 -1.94 8.05
C ASP A 106 14.60 -1.11 8.31
N ASP A 107 14.55 -0.24 9.32
CA ASP A 107 15.57 0.75 9.68
C ASP A 107 16.71 0.08 10.49
N ASP A 108 16.67 -1.25 10.61
CA ASP A 108 17.54 -2.08 11.44
C ASP A 108 18.84 -2.51 10.71
N THR A 109 19.05 -2.08 9.47
CA THR A 109 20.28 -2.37 8.72
C THR A 109 20.91 -1.12 8.11
N VAL A 110 21.08 -0.06 8.90
CA VAL A 110 22.09 0.97 8.56
C VAL A 110 23.45 0.30 8.68
N ARG A 111 23.90 -0.30 7.58
CA ARG A 111 25.23 -0.89 7.48
C ARG A 111 26.22 0.27 7.44
N GLU A 112 26.97 0.44 8.52
CA GLU A 112 28.07 1.39 8.56
C GLU A 112 29.00 1.12 7.37
N PRO A 113 29.35 2.14 6.57
CA PRO A 113 30.20 1.97 5.40
C PRO A 113 31.53 1.35 5.78
N ASP A 114 32.08 0.50 4.91
CA ASP A 114 33.42 -0.03 5.11
C ASP A 114 34.42 1.14 5.23
N PRO A 115 35.30 1.17 6.26
CA PRO A 115 36.28 2.23 6.44
C PRO A 115 37.21 2.45 5.23
N HIS A 116 37.41 1.43 4.37
CA HIS A 116 38.13 1.58 3.11
C HIS A 116 37.36 2.49 2.13
N ILE A 117 36.04 2.34 2.06
CA ILE A 117 35.18 3.15 1.19
C ILE A 117 35.15 4.59 1.69
N SER A 118 35.09 4.80 3.01
CA SER A 118 35.23 6.13 3.59
C SER A 118 36.57 6.79 3.25
N ALA A 119 37.67 6.02 3.19
CA ALA A 119 38.97 6.55 2.80
C ALA A 119 39.03 6.96 1.31
N LEU A 120 38.43 6.15 0.42
CA LEU A 120 38.31 6.47 -1.01
C LEU A 120 37.45 7.72 -1.25
N LEU A 121 36.35 7.86 -0.51
CA LEU A 121 35.45 9.03 -0.59
C LEU A 121 36.09 10.34 -0.08
N ASN A 122 37.07 10.25 0.83
CA ASN A 122 37.74 11.42 1.40
C ASN A 122 38.93 11.93 0.56
N GLY A 123 39.55 11.08 -0.25
CA GLY A 123 40.76 11.41 -1.02
C GLY A 123 40.50 11.96 -2.42
N GLU A 124 39.47 11.46 -3.12
CA GLU A 124 39.12 11.87 -4.48
C GLU A 124 37.63 12.23 -4.56
N ARG A 125 37.31 13.53 -4.73
CA ARG A 125 35.94 13.94 -5.01
C ARG A 125 35.59 13.57 -6.45
N LEU A 126 34.75 12.56 -6.61
CA LEU A 126 34.25 12.18 -7.92
C LEU A 126 33.35 13.29 -8.48
N ILE A 127 33.46 13.53 -9.78
CA ILE A 127 32.61 14.45 -10.53
C ILE A 127 31.53 13.67 -11.28
N PRO A 128 30.31 14.22 -11.40
CA PRO A 128 29.26 13.61 -12.21
C PRO A 128 29.68 13.40 -13.66
N PRO A 129 29.19 12.33 -14.31
CA PRO A 129 29.37 12.16 -15.73
C PRO A 129 28.68 13.32 -16.49
N PRO A 130 29.15 13.66 -17.71
CA PRO A 130 28.47 14.64 -18.55
C PRO A 130 26.99 14.31 -18.73
N PRO A 131 26.09 15.32 -18.74
CA PRO A 131 24.68 15.07 -18.97
C PRO A 131 24.46 14.50 -20.37
N LEU A 132 23.60 13.47 -20.44
CA LEU A 132 23.17 12.91 -21.72
C LEU A 132 22.26 13.90 -22.47
N PRO A 133 22.21 13.84 -23.82
CA PRO A 133 21.30 14.65 -24.61
C PRO A 133 19.83 14.44 -24.17
N PRO A 134 19.01 15.49 -24.04
CA PRO A 134 17.62 15.37 -23.59
C PRO A 134 16.77 14.38 -24.41
N GLU A 135 17.07 14.26 -25.71
CA GLU A 135 16.35 13.44 -26.68
C GLU A 135 16.40 11.95 -26.32
N VAL A 136 17.45 11.53 -25.63
CA VAL A 136 17.64 10.15 -25.15
C VAL A 136 16.53 9.76 -24.16
N PHE A 137 16.04 10.71 -23.36
CA PHE A 137 15.00 10.49 -22.35
C PHE A 137 13.56 10.64 -22.88
N THR A 138 13.39 11.21 -24.07
CA THR A 138 12.07 11.47 -24.68
C THR A 138 11.77 10.51 -25.84
N THR A 139 12.49 9.39 -25.92
CA THR A 139 12.16 8.35 -26.90
C THR A 139 10.87 7.65 -26.49
N ARG A 140 10.09 7.18 -27.47
CA ARG A 140 8.81 6.49 -27.22
C ARG A 140 8.97 5.27 -26.32
N GLU A 141 10.07 4.53 -26.47
CA GLU A 141 10.38 3.35 -25.65
C GLU A 141 10.55 3.73 -24.17
N VAL A 142 11.26 4.83 -23.91
CA VAL A 142 11.48 5.34 -22.56
C VAL A 142 10.18 5.88 -21.95
N GLU A 143 9.39 6.66 -22.70
CA GLU A 143 8.11 7.20 -22.22
C GLU A 143 7.10 6.11 -21.87
N LEU A 144 7.10 4.98 -22.57
CA LEU A 144 6.23 3.84 -22.24
C LEU A 144 6.59 3.19 -20.90
N ILE A 145 7.88 3.19 -20.54
CA ILE A 145 8.38 2.59 -19.29
C ILE A 145 8.33 3.61 -18.13
N ARG A 146 8.57 4.89 -18.43
CA ARG A 146 8.59 6.01 -17.47
C ARG A 146 7.87 7.24 -18.06
N PRO A 147 6.52 7.30 -17.98
CA PRO A 147 5.73 8.36 -18.62
C PRO A 147 6.03 9.79 -18.15
N ALA A 148 6.54 9.97 -16.93
CA ALA A 148 6.82 11.27 -16.33
C ALA A 148 8.33 11.61 -16.27
N ILE A 149 9.16 10.93 -17.07
CA ILE A 149 10.62 11.03 -16.99
C ILE A 149 11.17 12.36 -17.52
N ARG A 150 10.41 13.04 -18.38
CA ARG A 150 10.80 14.33 -18.99
C ARG A 150 11.02 15.40 -17.93
N ASP A 151 10.14 15.44 -16.94
CA ASP A 151 10.16 16.44 -15.87
C ASP A 151 10.95 15.96 -14.63
N ALA A 152 11.67 14.83 -14.74
CA ALA A 152 12.51 14.32 -13.66
C ALA A 152 13.79 15.14 -13.54
N SER A 153 14.17 15.53 -12.33
CA SER A 153 15.44 16.22 -12.12
C SER A 153 16.60 15.24 -12.21
N ARG A 154 17.63 15.63 -12.96
CA ARG A 154 18.90 14.91 -13.06
C ARG A 154 20.06 15.79 -12.59
N ASP A 155 19.74 16.82 -11.80
CA ASP A 155 20.73 17.72 -11.23
C ASP A 155 21.39 17.07 -10.00
N TRP A 156 22.64 16.66 -10.19
CA TRP A 156 23.47 16.09 -9.13
C TRP A 156 23.75 17.06 -7.98
N ASN A 157 23.58 18.37 -8.16
CA ASN A 157 23.79 19.34 -7.08
C ASN A 157 22.66 19.36 -6.05
N LEU A 158 21.51 18.79 -6.38
CA LEU A 158 20.36 18.66 -5.48
C LEU A 158 20.42 17.39 -4.63
N LEU A 159 21.44 16.56 -4.81
CA LEU A 159 21.68 15.36 -4.00
C LEU A 159 22.49 15.72 -2.75
N ASP A 160 22.22 15.00 -1.66
CA ASP A 160 23.03 15.05 -0.44
C ASP A 160 24.50 14.72 -0.79
N ALA A 161 25.45 15.44 -0.16
CA ALA A 161 26.85 15.36 -0.55
C ALA A 161 27.45 13.96 -0.37
N ASP A 162 27.07 13.25 0.70
CA ASP A 162 27.55 11.88 0.97
C ASP A 162 26.88 10.90 0.01
N PHE A 163 25.54 10.96 -0.12
CA PHE A 163 24.80 10.13 -1.07
C PHE A 163 25.33 10.28 -2.50
N ARG A 164 25.59 11.51 -2.93
CA ARG A 164 26.17 11.82 -4.24
C ARG A 164 27.50 11.12 -4.45
N GLN A 165 28.44 11.22 -3.49
CA GLN A 165 29.76 10.61 -3.66
C GLN A 165 29.69 9.09 -3.70
N ARG A 166 28.84 8.48 -2.87
CA ARG A 166 28.58 7.04 -2.92
C ARG A 166 27.99 6.61 -4.27
N LEU A 167 26.98 7.33 -4.77
CA LEU A 167 26.36 7.03 -6.06
C LEU A 167 27.35 7.18 -7.22
N LEU A 168 28.24 8.19 -7.17
CA LEU A 168 29.30 8.35 -8.17
C LEU A 168 30.32 7.20 -8.12
N LEU A 169 30.63 6.69 -6.93
CA LEU A 169 31.47 5.50 -6.78
C LEU A 169 30.80 4.26 -7.39
N VAL A 170 29.49 4.10 -7.20
CA VAL A 170 28.72 3.03 -7.88
C VAL A 170 28.83 3.16 -9.39
N TYR A 171 28.63 4.36 -9.96
CA TYR A 171 28.76 4.58 -11.40
C TYR A 171 30.16 4.26 -11.91
N LYS A 172 31.19 4.58 -11.14
CA LYS A 172 32.58 4.25 -11.44
C LYS A 172 32.81 2.73 -11.44
N ILE A 173 32.34 2.01 -10.42
CA ILE A 173 32.43 0.54 -10.34
C ILE A 173 31.72 -0.11 -11.54
N MET A 174 30.48 0.31 -11.82
CA MET A 174 29.70 -0.24 -12.94
C MET A 174 30.40 -0.08 -14.29
N ARG A 175 31.02 1.07 -14.54
CA ARG A 175 31.78 1.31 -15.77
C ARG A 175 33.11 0.54 -15.77
N ASP A 176 33.92 0.72 -14.73
CA ASP A 176 35.31 0.28 -14.72
C ASP A 176 35.44 -1.24 -14.54
N GLU A 177 34.54 -1.88 -13.77
CA GLU A 177 34.59 -3.32 -13.47
C GLU A 177 33.60 -4.16 -14.29
N HIS A 178 32.50 -3.56 -14.76
CA HIS A 178 31.41 -4.30 -15.40
C HIS A 178 31.10 -3.84 -16.82
N GLY A 179 31.67 -2.73 -17.28
CA GLY A 179 31.44 -2.20 -18.63
C GLY A 179 30.01 -1.67 -18.85
N TYR A 180 29.31 -1.27 -17.78
CA TYR A 180 27.99 -0.66 -17.86
C TYR A 180 28.10 0.86 -17.71
N GLU A 181 27.79 1.57 -18.80
CA GLU A 181 27.56 3.01 -18.72
C GLU A 181 26.20 3.27 -18.06
N MET A 182 26.21 4.09 -17.01
CA MET A 182 25.03 4.39 -16.20
C MET A 182 24.45 5.76 -16.55
N ALA A 183 23.13 5.90 -16.43
CA ALA A 183 22.41 7.14 -16.63
C ALA A 183 21.47 7.42 -15.45
N LEU A 184 21.55 8.63 -14.90
CA LEU A 184 20.60 9.09 -13.89
C LEU A 184 19.25 9.37 -14.56
N LEU A 185 18.20 8.68 -14.14
CA LEU A 185 16.83 8.91 -14.60
C LEU A 185 16.15 9.99 -13.74
N GLU A 186 16.28 9.89 -12.42
CA GLU A 186 15.74 10.86 -11.48
C GLU A 186 16.57 10.88 -10.18
N GLY A 187 17.01 12.07 -9.76
CA GLY A 187 17.66 12.31 -8.47
C GLY A 187 16.68 12.97 -7.50
N TYR A 188 16.85 14.27 -7.25
CA TYR A 188 15.92 15.02 -6.41
C TYR A 188 14.52 15.11 -7.02
N ARG A 189 13.49 14.94 -6.18
CA ARG A 189 12.08 15.08 -6.57
C ARG A 189 11.38 16.05 -5.64
N SER A 190 10.75 17.10 -6.18
CA SER A 190 10.04 18.06 -5.35
C SER A 190 8.77 17.45 -4.71
N PRO A 191 8.30 17.96 -3.56
CA PRO A 191 7.02 17.54 -2.98
C PRO A 191 5.83 17.66 -3.93
N GLU A 192 5.76 18.74 -4.70
CA GLU A 192 4.68 18.98 -5.67
C GLU A 192 4.71 17.94 -6.79
N ARG A 193 5.91 17.53 -7.24
CA ARG A 193 6.06 16.45 -8.22
C ARG A 193 5.67 15.10 -7.61
N GLN A 194 6.03 14.85 -6.35
CA GLN A 194 5.64 13.61 -5.65
C GLN A 194 4.11 13.49 -5.54
N GLU A 195 3.40 14.58 -5.23
CA GLU A 195 1.94 14.59 -5.21
C GLU A 195 1.32 14.31 -6.59
N LYS A 196 1.88 14.90 -7.65
CA LYS A 196 1.46 14.61 -9.02
C LYS A 196 1.63 13.13 -9.38
N LEU A 197 2.77 12.53 -9.02
CA LEU A 197 3.03 11.11 -9.28
C LEU A 197 2.10 10.21 -8.46
N ALA A 198 1.84 10.54 -7.20
CA ALA A 198 0.89 9.80 -6.37
C ALA A 198 -0.53 9.84 -6.96
N ALA A 199 -0.92 10.96 -7.58
CA ALA A 199 -2.20 11.09 -8.27
C ALA A 199 -2.31 10.25 -9.55
N MET A 200 -1.20 9.81 -10.15
CA MET A 200 -1.18 8.94 -11.33
C MET A 200 -1.47 7.46 -11.00
N GLY A 201 -1.45 7.09 -9.72
CA GLY A 201 -1.81 5.74 -9.25
C GLY A 201 -0.67 5.00 -8.53
N SER A 202 -1.06 3.97 -7.77
CA SER A 202 -0.14 3.17 -6.94
C SER A 202 0.90 2.38 -7.73
N ASN A 203 0.72 2.23 -9.04
CA ASN A 203 1.67 1.60 -9.95
C ASN A 203 2.88 2.49 -10.27
N VAL A 204 2.81 3.81 -9.97
CA VAL A 204 3.92 4.75 -10.15
C VAL A 204 4.67 4.96 -8.84
N THR A 205 3.94 5.28 -7.78
CA THR A 205 4.50 5.44 -6.43
C THR A 205 3.39 5.21 -5.40
N GLN A 206 3.76 4.66 -4.25
CA GLN A 206 2.87 4.58 -3.08
C GLN A 206 3.17 5.66 -2.03
N ALA A 207 4.28 6.38 -2.17
CA ALA A 207 4.67 7.49 -1.29
C ALA A 207 3.95 8.79 -1.68
N THR A 208 3.50 9.55 -0.68
CA THR A 208 3.05 10.94 -0.84
C THR A 208 4.18 11.92 -0.48
N ALA A 209 3.89 13.23 -0.45
CA ALA A 209 4.88 14.24 -0.09
C ALA A 209 5.55 13.94 1.27
N PHE A 210 6.88 14.06 1.29
CA PHE A 210 7.80 13.85 2.40
C PHE A 210 7.94 12.39 2.83
N GLN A 211 7.43 11.45 2.04
CA GLN A 211 7.52 10.01 2.31
C GLN A 211 8.52 9.30 1.39
N SER A 212 9.27 10.04 0.57
CA SER A 212 10.29 9.48 -0.31
C SER A 212 11.65 10.15 -0.10
N TYR A 213 12.73 9.35 -0.08
CA TYR A 213 14.11 9.84 0.03
C TYR A 213 14.54 10.74 -1.14
N HIS A 214 13.90 10.65 -2.31
CA HIS A 214 14.14 11.58 -3.42
C HIS A 214 13.91 13.03 -3.03
N GLN A 215 12.98 13.29 -2.10
CA GLN A 215 12.63 14.63 -1.65
C GLN A 215 13.65 15.24 -0.70
N TYR A 216 14.63 14.43 -0.29
CA TYR A 216 15.73 14.81 0.58
C TYR A 216 17.08 14.71 -0.13
N GLY A 217 17.09 14.44 -1.45
CA GLY A 217 18.32 14.21 -2.21
C GLY A 217 19.09 12.96 -1.77
N LEU A 218 18.40 11.99 -1.15
CA LEU A 218 18.97 10.76 -0.58
C LEU A 218 18.59 9.50 -1.37
N ALA A 219 17.96 9.65 -2.54
CA ALA A 219 17.66 8.55 -3.43
C ALA A 219 17.85 8.93 -4.90
N ALA A 220 18.03 7.91 -5.73
CA ALA A 220 18.18 8.05 -7.16
C ALA A 220 17.63 6.82 -7.89
N ASP A 221 17.02 7.09 -9.04
CA ASP A 221 16.63 6.09 -10.02
C ASP A 221 17.62 6.14 -11.19
N SER A 222 18.24 5.01 -11.50
CA SER A 222 19.26 4.88 -12.54
C SER A 222 18.90 3.79 -13.55
N ALA A 223 19.44 3.89 -14.77
CA ALA A 223 19.39 2.84 -15.79
C ALA A 223 20.70 2.83 -16.59
N PHE A 224 20.74 2.05 -17.67
CA PHE A 224 21.93 1.85 -18.48
C PHE A 224 21.87 2.61 -19.80
N PHE A 225 23.02 3.05 -20.29
CA PHE A 225 23.18 3.67 -21.59
C PHE A 225 24.03 2.77 -22.49
N ARG A 226 23.51 2.38 -23.65
CA ARG A 226 24.19 1.50 -24.60
C ARG A 226 23.79 1.88 -26.02
N ASP A 227 24.78 1.97 -26.91
CA ASP A 227 24.57 2.26 -28.34
C ASP A 227 23.70 3.51 -28.61
N GLY A 228 23.93 4.57 -27.82
CA GLY A 228 23.19 5.83 -27.96
C GLY A 228 21.77 5.82 -27.37
N LYS A 229 21.36 4.75 -26.68
CA LYS A 229 20.01 4.57 -26.15
C LYS A 229 20.01 4.22 -24.66
N LEU A 230 18.93 4.59 -23.98
CA LEU A 230 18.64 4.09 -22.64
C LEU A 230 18.05 2.70 -22.72
N VAL A 231 18.60 1.80 -21.90
CA VAL A 231 18.08 0.46 -21.69
C VAL A 231 17.57 0.39 -20.26
N ILE A 232 16.25 0.50 -20.09
CA ILE A 232 15.60 0.59 -18.77
C ILE A 232 14.95 -0.74 -18.38
N SER A 233 14.30 -1.44 -19.29
CA SER A 233 13.52 -2.62 -18.92
C SER A 233 14.39 -3.83 -18.62
N GLU A 234 14.15 -4.41 -17.46
CA GLU A 234 14.66 -5.69 -16.99
C GLU A 234 14.25 -6.89 -17.85
N LYS A 235 13.33 -6.70 -18.80
CA LYS A 235 13.01 -7.72 -19.82
C LYS A 235 14.18 -7.95 -20.78
N ASP A 236 15.09 -6.98 -20.94
CA ASP A 236 16.37 -7.19 -21.59
C ASP A 236 17.29 -7.95 -20.61
N PRO A 237 17.73 -9.18 -20.91
CA PRO A 237 18.61 -9.95 -20.02
C PRO A 237 19.92 -9.23 -19.67
N TRP A 238 20.45 -8.41 -20.59
CA TRP A 238 21.63 -7.60 -20.34
C TRP A 238 21.36 -6.50 -19.31
N ALA A 239 20.19 -5.86 -19.37
CA ALA A 239 19.79 -4.85 -18.40
C ALA A 239 19.47 -5.48 -17.04
N MET A 240 18.80 -6.64 -17.01
CA MET A 240 18.57 -7.38 -15.78
C MET A 240 19.87 -7.70 -15.06
N ARG A 241 20.87 -8.21 -15.80
CA ARG A 241 22.20 -8.46 -15.25
C ARG A 241 22.87 -7.17 -14.75
N GLY A 242 22.72 -6.09 -15.50
CA GLY A 242 23.18 -4.76 -15.09
C GLY A 242 22.57 -4.35 -13.75
N TYR A 243 21.27 -4.56 -13.54
CA TYR A 243 20.62 -4.19 -12.29
C TYR A 243 21.08 -5.03 -11.10
N GLU A 244 21.35 -6.33 -11.30
CA GLU A 244 21.94 -7.17 -10.24
C GLU A 244 23.32 -6.66 -9.81
N LEU A 245 24.17 -6.30 -10.77
CA LEU A 245 25.51 -5.76 -10.52
C LEU A 245 25.43 -4.37 -9.88
N TYR A 246 24.53 -3.52 -10.37
CA TYR A 246 24.24 -2.21 -9.80
C TYR A 246 23.79 -2.31 -8.34
N GLY A 247 22.91 -3.25 -8.03
CA GLY A 247 22.48 -3.52 -6.67
C GLY A 247 23.64 -3.94 -5.76
N GLN A 248 24.50 -4.85 -6.23
CA GLN A 248 25.69 -5.29 -5.47
C GLN A 248 26.68 -4.15 -5.23
N ALA A 249 26.92 -3.32 -6.25
CA ALA A 249 27.79 -2.15 -6.13
C ALA A 249 27.19 -1.08 -5.21
N ALA A 250 25.87 -0.87 -5.24
CA ALA A 250 25.19 0.05 -4.33
C ALA A 250 25.27 -0.43 -2.87
N GLU A 251 24.99 -1.71 -2.63
CA GLU A 251 25.07 -2.33 -1.31
C GLU A 251 26.50 -2.31 -0.75
N SER A 252 27.53 -2.47 -1.60
CA SER A 252 28.92 -2.45 -1.15
C SER A 252 29.33 -1.08 -0.58
N VAL A 253 28.77 0.02 -1.10
CA VAL A 253 29.01 1.39 -0.61
C VAL A 253 28.00 1.87 0.44
N GLY A 254 27.22 0.95 1.01
CA GLY A 254 26.28 1.22 2.10
C GLY A 254 25.00 1.93 1.66
N LEU A 255 24.60 1.82 0.40
CA LEU A 255 23.27 2.21 -0.06
C LEU A 255 22.30 1.01 0.05
N VAL A 256 21.02 1.30 0.21
CA VAL A 256 19.96 0.29 0.12
C VAL A 256 19.47 0.25 -1.32
N TRP A 257 19.37 -0.96 -1.87
CA TRP A 257 18.90 -1.18 -3.24
C TRP A 257 17.45 -1.66 -3.28
N GLY A 258 16.63 -1.03 -4.12
CA GLY A 258 15.20 -1.34 -4.28
C GLY A 258 14.92 -2.71 -4.88
N GLY A 259 15.91 -3.36 -5.51
CA GLY A 259 15.78 -4.74 -6.00
C GLY A 259 15.63 -5.80 -4.90
N ARG A 260 15.93 -5.47 -3.64
CA ARG A 260 15.67 -6.35 -2.49
C ARG A 260 14.23 -6.29 -1.99
N TRP A 261 13.44 -5.33 -2.43
CA TRP A 261 12.08 -5.13 -1.93
C TRP A 261 11.12 -6.19 -2.47
N LYS A 262 10.06 -6.47 -1.70
CA LYS A 262 8.99 -7.38 -2.13
C LYS A 262 8.33 -6.92 -3.44
N MET A 263 8.19 -5.60 -3.60
CA MET A 263 7.87 -4.95 -4.86
C MET A 263 9.16 -4.33 -5.36
N MET A 264 9.86 -5.04 -6.25
CA MET A 264 11.20 -4.68 -6.69
C MET A 264 11.19 -3.36 -7.47
N ASP A 265 12.11 -2.46 -7.12
CA ASP A 265 12.44 -1.29 -7.92
C ASP A 265 13.93 -1.32 -8.26
N LEU A 266 14.26 -1.94 -9.39
CA LEU A 266 15.63 -2.33 -9.73
C LEU A 266 16.55 -1.13 -10.03
N GLY A 267 15.99 -0.02 -10.52
CA GLY A 267 16.74 1.21 -10.78
C GLY A 267 16.99 2.05 -9.52
N HIS A 268 16.29 1.75 -8.43
CA HIS A 268 16.24 2.60 -7.25
C HIS A 268 17.34 2.26 -6.23
N VAL A 269 18.00 3.29 -5.72
CA VAL A 269 18.86 3.21 -4.53
C VAL A 269 18.58 4.37 -3.59
N GLU A 270 18.71 4.12 -2.29
CA GLU A 270 18.51 5.12 -1.24
C GLU A 270 19.59 5.04 -0.15
N LEU A 271 19.98 6.19 0.41
CA LEU A 271 20.74 6.29 1.64
C LEU A 271 19.77 6.52 2.80
N ARG A 272 19.51 5.46 3.58
CA ARG A 272 18.65 5.56 4.76
C ARG A 272 19.29 6.42 5.82
N ARG A 273 18.52 7.38 6.34
CA ARG A 273 18.93 8.27 7.42
C ARG A 273 17.77 8.39 8.40
N ARG A 274 18.00 7.97 9.63
CA ARG A 274 16.99 8.01 10.70
C ARG A 274 16.39 9.40 10.82
N GLY A 275 15.06 9.46 10.77
CA GLY A 275 14.31 10.71 10.91
C GLY A 275 14.40 11.68 9.73
N ALA A 276 14.91 11.25 8.57
CA ALA A 276 14.86 12.05 7.35
C ALA A 276 13.43 12.18 6.80
N LEU A 277 12.69 11.07 6.71
CA LEU A 277 11.32 11.06 6.20
C LEU A 277 10.33 11.74 7.15
N GLY A 278 9.25 12.29 6.60
CA GLY A 278 8.13 12.88 7.33
C GLY A 278 8.35 14.31 7.83
N LYS A 279 9.54 14.89 7.63
CA LYS A 279 9.86 16.28 7.98
C LYS A 279 10.01 17.14 6.74
N ARG A 280 9.48 18.36 6.77
CA ARG A 280 9.81 19.34 5.73
C ARG A 280 11.30 19.72 5.88
N PRO A 281 12.14 19.62 4.82
CA PRO A 281 13.49 20.17 4.87
C PRO A 281 13.41 21.65 5.22
N GLY A 282 14.21 22.08 6.20
CA GLY A 282 14.32 23.48 6.62
C GLY A 282 15.10 24.33 5.65
#